data_AF-A0A5E4KUL9-F1
#
_entry.id   AF-A0A5E4KUL9-F1
#
_cell.length_a   1.000
_cell.length_b   1.000
_cell.length_c   1.000
_cell.angle_alpha   90.00
_cell.angle_beta   90.00
_cell.angle_gamma   90.00
#
_symmetry.space_group_name_H-M   'P 1'
#
loop_
_entity.id
_entity.type
_entity.pdbx_description
1 polymer ?
#
loop_
_entity_poly.entity_id
_entity_poly.type
_entity_poly.pdbx_seq_one_letter_code
_entity_poly.pdbx_strand_id
1 'polypeptide(L)'
;MLITDGLRAYHDAFNREFYQNSAPRSKHINAIKLNGDMNNNKMERINGEIRDREKVMRGLKKKDTPILKGYQIFHNFIRTHEGLDGKTPAEACGIKVEGDDKWLTLIQNASST
;
A
#
# COMPACT_ATOMS: atom_id res chain seq x y z
N MET A 1 5.24 -9.01 10.74
CA MET A 1 6.06 -7.89 11.24
C MET A 1 5.35 -6.61 10.82
N LEU A 2 4.99 -5.76 11.77
CA LEU A 2 4.31 -4.49 11.54
C LEU A 2 5.29 -3.36 11.86
N ILE A 3 5.46 -2.42 10.94
CA ILE A 3 6.31 -1.24 11.13
C ILE A 3 5.37 -0.05 11.20
N THR A 4 5.43 0.71 12.29
CA THR A 4 4.64 1.94 12.42
C THR A 4 5.49 3.07 12.92
N ASP A 5 4.98 4.28 12.72
CA ASP A 5 5.50 5.47 13.38
C ASP A 5 5.42 5.31 14.91
N GLY A 6 6.21 6.12 15.62
CA GLY A 6 6.36 6.15 17.06
C GLY A 6 5.16 6.54 17.89
N LEU A 7 4.01 6.77 17.26
CA LEU A 7 2.80 7.13 17.98
C LEU A 7 2.34 5.95 18.86
N ARG A 8 2.22 6.22 20.16
CA ARG A 8 1.87 5.22 21.18
C ARG A 8 0.57 4.47 20.89
N ALA A 9 -0.38 5.11 20.21
CA ALA A 9 -1.63 4.49 19.78
C ALA A 9 -1.42 3.23 18.91
N TYR A 10 -0.38 3.20 18.05
CA TYR A 10 -0.08 2.02 17.24
C TYR A 10 0.46 0.87 18.08
N HIS A 11 1.23 1.16 19.12
CA HIS A 11 1.74 0.16 20.05
C HIS A 11 0.62 -0.48 20.86
N ASP A 12 -0.29 0.34 21.38
CA ASP A 12 -1.43 -0.14 22.15
C ASP A 12 -2.38 -0.99 21.29
N ALA A 13 -2.66 -0.56 20.05
CA ALA A 13 -3.47 -1.32 19.11
C ALA A 13 -2.82 -2.65 18.69
N PHE A 14 -1.51 -2.64 18.42
CA PHE A 14 -0.78 -3.85 18.07
C PHE A 14 -0.82 -4.89 19.20
N ASN A 15 -0.58 -4.43 20.43
CA ASN A 15 -0.61 -5.31 21.59
C ASN A 15 -2.00 -5.90 21.86
N ARG A 16 -3.07 -5.18 21.47
CA ARG A 16 -4.43 -5.68 21.65
C ARG A 16 -4.83 -6.71 20.59
N GLU A 17 -4.52 -6.45 19.32
CA GLU A 17 -5.05 -7.24 18.20
C GLU A 17 -4.09 -8.33 17.72
N PHE A 18 -2.78 -8.08 17.77
CA PHE A 18 -1.77 -8.94 17.13
C PHE A 18 -0.81 -9.61 18.12
N TYR A 19 -0.93 -9.30 19.42
CA TYR A 19 -0.14 -9.97 20.45
C TYR A 19 -0.68 -11.37 20.70
N GLN A 20 0.13 -12.38 20.37
CA GLN A 20 -0.18 -13.78 20.66
C GLN A 20 1.00 -14.40 21.39
N ASN A 21 0.72 -15.23 22.40
CA ASN A 21 1.76 -15.98 23.13
C ASN A 21 2.25 -17.23 22.36
N SER A 22 1.56 -17.63 21.29
CA SER A 22 1.92 -18.76 20.43
C SER A 22 2.86 -18.34 19.31
N ALA A 23 3.80 -19.21 18.93
CA ALA A 23 4.65 -18.99 17.76
C ALA A 23 3.87 -19.30 16.47
N PRO A 24 4.05 -18.52 15.38
CA PRO A 24 4.95 -17.37 15.21
C PRO A 24 4.39 -16.07 15.81
N ARG A 25 5.22 -15.37 16.60
CA ARG A 25 4.85 -14.08 17.20
C ARG A 25 4.97 -12.94 16.19
N SER A 26 3.91 -12.14 16.08
CA SER A 26 3.97 -10.87 15.36
C SER A 26 4.95 -9.93 16.04
N LYS A 27 5.87 -9.33 15.27
CA LYS A 27 6.80 -8.30 15.75
C LYS A 27 6.30 -6.91 15.36
N HIS A 28 6.19 -6.01 16.32
CA HIS A 28 5.95 -4.59 16.10
C HIS A 28 7.26 -3.82 16.26
N ILE A 29 7.61 -3.03 15.25
CA ILE A 29 8.80 -2.20 15.26
C ILE A 29 8.36 -0.75 15.16
N ASN A 30 8.59 -0.01 16.25
CA ASN A 30 8.39 1.42 16.32
C ASN A 30 9.61 2.11 15.69
N ALA A 31 9.44 2.77 14.56
CA ALA A 31 10.50 3.46 13.84
C ALA A 31 10.85 4.85 14.43
N ILE A 32 10.91 4.97 15.78
CA ILE A 32 11.19 6.24 16.50
C ILE A 32 12.65 6.70 16.31
N LYS A 33 13.54 5.82 15.86
CA LYS A 33 14.96 6.14 15.83
C LYS A 33 15.33 6.76 14.49
N LEU A 34 15.67 8.04 14.53
CA LEU A 34 16.45 8.81 13.55
C LEU A 34 17.75 8.11 13.05
N ASN A 35 18.06 6.90 13.52
CA ASN A 35 19.14 6.04 13.09
C ASN A 35 18.66 4.57 13.10
N GLY A 36 18.42 3.99 11.92
CA GLY A 36 18.27 2.54 11.75
C GLY A 36 17.29 2.11 10.65
N ASP A 37 17.82 1.93 9.43
CA ASP A 37 17.46 1.02 8.32
C ASP A 37 16.01 0.61 7.97
N MET A 38 14.98 1.12 8.65
CA MET A 38 13.58 0.78 8.39
C MET A 38 12.78 2.04 8.09
N ASN A 39 13.06 2.59 6.91
CA ASN A 39 12.58 3.88 6.46
C ASN A 39 11.07 3.88 6.17
N ASN A 40 10.33 4.66 6.98
CA ASN A 40 8.93 5.06 6.73
C ASN A 40 8.77 5.82 5.39
N ASN A 41 9.88 6.24 4.76
CA ASN A 41 9.95 6.95 3.49
C ASN A 41 9.09 6.33 2.39
N LYS A 42 8.94 4.99 2.35
CA LYS A 42 8.06 4.32 1.38
C LYS A 42 6.59 4.68 1.58
N MET A 43 6.12 4.65 2.82
CA MET A 43 4.74 5.04 3.16
C MET A 43 4.52 6.54 2.97
N GLU A 44 5.50 7.37 3.34
CA GLU A 44 5.43 8.82 3.09
C GLU A 44 5.33 9.14 1.60
N ARG A 45 6.11 8.45 0.75
CA ARG A 45 6.07 8.63 -0.71
C ARG A 45 4.72 8.29 -1.30
N ILE A 46 4.12 7.17 -0.87
CA ILE A 46 2.79 6.72 -1.31
C ILE A 46 1.72 7.73 -0.85
N ASN A 47 1.78 8.15 0.41
CA ASN A 47 0.85 9.13 0.96
C ASN A 47 0.93 10.47 0.23
N GLY A 48 2.13 10.93 -0.11
CA GLY A 48 2.35 12.13 -0.91
C GLY A 48 1.71 12.03 -2.30
N GLU A 49 1.91 10.90 -2.99
CA GLU A 49 1.33 10.66 -4.32
C GLU A 49 -0.20 10.65 -4.31
N ILE A 50 -0.80 9.97 -3.32
CA ILE A 50 -2.26 9.95 -3.11
C ILE A 50 -2.76 11.36 -2.84
N ARG A 51 -2.09 12.12 -1.98
CA ARG A 51 -2.48 13.49 -1.61
C ARG A 51 -2.39 14.47 -2.77
N ASP A 52 -1.36 14.36 -3.60
CA ASP A 52 -1.23 15.19 -4.81
C ASP A 52 -2.35 14.89 -5.80
N ARG A 53 -2.72 13.61 -5.95
CA ARG A 53 -3.86 13.21 -6.78
C ARG A 53 -5.18 13.70 -6.19
N GLU A 54 -5.36 13.53 -4.89
CA GLU A 54 -6.54 14.01 -4.16
C GLU A 54 -6.74 15.52 -4.34
N LYS A 55 -5.66 16.30 -4.17
CA LYS A 55 -5.67 17.76 -4.25
C LYS A 55 -6.06 18.27 -5.63
N VAL A 56 -5.56 17.63 -6.69
CA VAL A 56 -5.75 18.11 -8.08
C VAL A 56 -7.07 17.61 -8.68
N MET A 57 -7.56 16.45 -8.25
CA MET A 57 -8.68 15.78 -8.90
C MET A 57 -10.04 16.31 -8.40
N ARG A 58 -10.88 16.76 -9.34
CA ARG A 58 -12.24 17.22 -9.05
C ARG A 58 -13.17 16.01 -8.81
N GLY A 59 -14.10 16.14 -7.87
CA GLY A 59 -15.11 15.09 -7.59
C GLY A 59 -14.88 14.24 -6.33
N LEU A 60 -13.75 14.44 -5.63
CA LEU A 60 -13.43 13.76 -4.36
C LEU A 60 -14.17 14.30 -3.12
N LYS A 61 -15.13 15.22 -3.30
CA LYS A 61 -15.91 15.81 -2.18
C LYS A 61 -16.88 14.82 -1.52
N LYS A 62 -17.15 13.66 -2.15
CA LYS A 62 -18.00 12.59 -1.59
C LYS A 62 -17.10 11.46 -1.08
N LYS A 63 -17.36 11.00 0.15
CA LYS A 63 -16.59 9.92 0.80
C LYS A 63 -16.65 8.59 0.03
N ASP A 64 -17.79 8.31 -0.61
CA ASP A 64 -18.02 7.06 -1.33
C ASP A 64 -17.74 7.21 -2.83
N THR A 65 -16.49 7.48 -3.16
CA THR A 65 -16.05 7.64 -4.55
C THR A 65 -15.24 6.43 -5.01
N PRO A 66 -15.54 5.84 -6.18
CA PRO A 66 -14.74 4.73 -6.73
C PRO A 66 -13.34 5.18 -7.16
N ILE A 67 -13.08 6.49 -7.21
CA ILE A 67 -11.83 7.08 -7.66
C ILE A 67 -10.63 6.60 -6.83
N LEU A 68 -10.76 6.57 -5.50
CA LEU A 68 -9.66 6.13 -4.62
C LEU A 68 -9.34 4.65 -4.82
N LYS A 69 -10.36 3.80 -4.95
CA LYS A 69 -10.20 2.37 -5.23
C LYS A 69 -9.57 2.15 -6.61
N GLY A 70 -10.05 2.87 -7.63
CA GLY A 70 -9.47 2.82 -8.98
C GLY A 70 -8.00 3.26 -9.00
N TYR A 71 -7.64 4.27 -8.21
CA TYR A 71 -6.27 4.72 -8.08
C TYR A 71 -5.36 3.69 -7.38
N GLN A 72 -5.87 2.98 -6.36
CA GLN A 72 -5.15 1.86 -5.74
C GLN A 72 -4.86 0.74 -6.75
N ILE A 73 -5.85 0.37 -7.58
CA ILE A 73 -5.67 -0.62 -8.64
C ILE A 73 -4.61 -0.16 -9.63
N PHE A 74 -4.70 1.10 -10.08
CA PHE A 74 -3.72 1.68 -11.00
C PHE A 74 -2.31 1.67 -10.41
N HIS A 75 -2.13 2.07 -9.15
CA HIS A 75 -0.83 2.10 -8.47
C HIS A 75 -0.23 0.69 -8.32
N ASN A 76 -1.05 -0.31 -8.02
CA ASN A 76 -0.59 -1.67 -7.73
C ASN A 76 -0.33 -2.52 -8.98
N PHE A 77 -1.12 -2.37 -10.05
CA PHE A 77 -1.11 -3.29 -11.18
C PHE A 77 -0.65 -2.68 -12.50
N ILE A 78 -0.63 -1.34 -12.62
CA ILE A 78 -0.42 -0.67 -13.91
C ILE A 78 0.80 0.24 -13.87
N ARG A 79 0.91 1.09 -12.83
CA ARG A 79 2.01 2.04 -12.69
C ARG A 79 3.30 1.34 -12.26
N THR A 80 4.30 1.42 -13.11
CA THR A 80 5.66 0.97 -12.82
C THR A 80 6.38 1.95 -11.90
N HIS A 81 7.20 1.44 -10.99
CA HIS A 81 7.96 2.26 -10.04
C HIS A 81 9.45 2.08 -10.27
N GLU A 82 10.18 3.19 -10.37
CA GLU A 82 11.65 3.17 -10.50
C GLU A 82 12.32 2.49 -9.30
N GLY A 83 11.78 2.71 -8.09
CA GLY A 83 12.26 2.04 -6.87
C GLY A 83 11.96 0.53 -6.79
N LEU A 84 11.30 -0.04 -7.81
CA LEU A 84 11.05 -1.48 -7.97
C LEU A 84 11.65 -1.98 -9.30
N ASP A 85 12.71 -1.36 -9.81
CA ASP A 85 13.36 -1.70 -11.08
C ASP A 85 12.37 -1.68 -12.28
N GLY A 86 11.44 -0.73 -12.27
CA GLY A 86 10.42 -0.61 -13.31
C GLY A 86 9.27 -1.59 -13.19
N LYS A 87 9.16 -2.34 -12.08
CA LYS A 87 8.04 -3.24 -11.81
C LYS A 87 6.89 -2.51 -11.11
N THR A 88 5.69 -3.06 -11.26
CA THR A 88 4.53 -2.71 -10.43
C THR A 88 4.64 -3.40 -9.05
N PRO A 89 3.96 -2.88 -8.01
CA PRO A 89 3.91 -3.55 -6.71
C PRO A 89 3.36 -4.98 -6.79
N ALA A 90 2.37 -5.23 -7.65
CA ALA A 90 1.83 -6.56 -7.88
C ALA A 90 2.89 -7.50 -8.47
N GLU A 91 3.64 -7.05 -9.49
CA GLU A 91 4.71 -7.84 -10.10
C GLU A 91 5.86 -8.12 -9.13
N ALA A 92 6.21 -7.16 -8.28
CA ALA A 92 7.20 -7.35 -7.22
C ALA A 92 6.76 -8.40 -6.18
N CYS A 93 5.45 -8.52 -5.95
CA CYS A 93 4.83 -9.57 -5.13
C CYS A 93 4.59 -10.88 -5.88
N GLY A 94 4.98 -10.99 -7.15
CA GLY A 94 4.80 -12.19 -7.98
C GLY A 94 3.43 -12.31 -8.66
N ILE A 95 2.55 -11.31 -8.53
CA ILE A 95 1.26 -11.27 -9.22
C ILE A 95 1.46 -10.59 -10.57
N LYS A 96 1.37 -11.38 -11.64
CA LYS A 96 1.54 -10.88 -13.01
C LYS A 96 0.19 -10.65 -13.68
N VAL A 97 0.07 -9.53 -14.37
CA VAL A 97 -1.04 -9.23 -15.27
C VAL A 97 -0.51 -9.46 -16.69
N GLU A 98 -0.78 -10.63 -17.24
CA GLU A 98 -0.27 -11.05 -18.55
C GLU A 98 -1.26 -10.62 -19.63
N GLY A 99 -1.08 -9.41 -20.16
CA GLY A 99 -1.86 -8.87 -21.27
C GLY A 99 -1.33 -7.52 -21.72
N ASP A 100 -1.47 -7.24 -23.02
CA ASP A 100 -1.02 -5.97 -23.61
C ASP A 100 -1.81 -4.78 -23.05
N ASP A 101 -3.12 -4.97 -22.82
CA ASP A 101 -3.97 -4.01 -22.11
C ASP A 101 -4.23 -4.47 -20.68
N LYS A 102 -3.43 -3.93 -19.76
CA LYS A 102 -3.51 -4.25 -18.32
C LYS A 102 -4.90 -3.94 -17.73
N TRP A 103 -5.61 -2.91 -18.21
CA TRP A 103 -6.95 -2.60 -17.70
C TRP A 103 -7.95 -3.65 -18.12
N LEU A 104 -7.93 -4.03 -19.39
CA LEU A 104 -8.84 -5.05 -19.93
C LEU A 104 -8.60 -6.40 -19.23
N THR A 105 -7.35 -6.81 -19.08
CA THR A 105 -6.99 -8.06 -18.41
C THR A 105 -7.47 -8.08 -16.95
N LEU A 106 -7.31 -6.98 -16.21
CA LEU A 106 -7.80 -6.88 -14.83
C LEU A 106 -9.33 -7.03 -14.75
N ILE A 107 -10.06 -6.40 -15.67
CA ILE A 107 -11.53 -6.47 -15.72
C ILE A 107 -11.98 -7.91 -16.07
N GLN A 108 -11.33 -8.54 -17.05
CA GLN A 108 -11.62 -9.92 -17.46
C GLN A 108 -11.35 -10.90 -16.32
N ASN A 109 -10.21 -10.77 -15.63
CA ASN A 109 -9.88 -11.59 -14.47
C ASN A 109 -10.89 -11.43 -13.33
N ALA A 110 -11.36 -10.20 -13.08
CA ALA A 110 -12.39 -9.94 -12.07
C ALA A 110 -13.78 -10.48 -12.47
N SER A 111 -14.11 -10.47 -13.77
CA SER A 111 -15.39 -10.96 -14.29
C SER A 111 -15.46 -12.48 -14.44
N SER A 112 -14.31 -13.16 -14.42
CA SER A 112 -14.20 -14.61 -14.60
C SER A 112 -14.28 -15.38 -13.28
N THR A 113 -14.71 -14.72 -12.19
CA THR A 113 -14.98 -15.29 -10.87
C THR A 113 -16.49 -15.53 -10.70
#